data_AF-A0A7R7AHD5-F1
#
_entry.id   AF-A0A7R7AHD5-F1
#
_cell.length_a   1.000
_cell.length_b   1.000
_cell.length_c   1.000
_cell.angle_alpha   90.00
_cell.angle_beta   90.00
_cell.angle_gamma   90.00
#
_symmetry.space_group_name_H-M   'P 1'
#
loop_
_entity.id
_entity.type
_entity.pdbx_description
1 polymer ?
#
loop_
_entity_poly.entity_id
_entity_poly.type
_entity_poly.pdbx_seq_one_letter_code
_entity_poly.pdbx_strand_id
1 'polypeptide(L)'
;MSVSTIKTIACTSLALLAFAGNSILCRLALATNTIDAASFTIIRLLSGSIASGVGYAVWYIALGQLSVIQAAVVQLFVPVLAAIGGLIFAHEFITMRLVISATMILGGILIVVLGRYYFIQRKHSKEE
;
A
#
# COMPACT_ATOMS: atom_id res chain seq x y z
N MET A 1 -10.51 -5.31 -27.34
CA MET A 1 -10.37 -5.14 -25.87
C MET A 1 -9.24 -4.15 -25.64
N SER A 2 -9.40 -3.14 -24.78
CA SER A 2 -8.36 -2.13 -24.56
C SER A 2 -7.14 -2.75 -23.86
N VAL A 3 -5.93 -2.29 -24.19
CA VAL A 3 -4.67 -2.77 -23.60
C VAL A 3 -4.68 -2.67 -22.06
N SER A 4 -5.31 -1.62 -21.51
CA SER A 4 -5.50 -1.46 -20.06
C SER A 4 -6.38 -2.56 -19.46
N THR A 5 -7.46 -2.93 -20.14
CA THR A 5 -8.37 -4.00 -19.69
C THR A 5 -7.65 -5.35 -19.66
N ILE A 6 -6.80 -5.64 -20.64
CA ILE A 6 -6.03 -6.89 -20.71
C ILE A 6 -5.08 -7.00 -19.51
N LYS A 7 -4.43 -5.90 -19.11
CA LYS A 7 -3.50 -5.87 -17.97
C LYS A 7 -4.21 -6.01 -16.63
N THR A 8 -5.35 -5.35 -16.45
CA THR A 8 -6.19 -5.54 -15.26
C THR A 8 -6.65 -6.99 -15.15
N ILE A 9 -7.03 -7.60 -16.28
CA ILE A 9 -7.38 -9.03 -16.34
C ILE A 9 -6.15 -9.86 -15.99
N ALA A 10 -4.95 -9.55 -16.48
CA ALA A 10 -3.71 -10.27 -16.19
C ALA A 10 -3.32 -10.20 -14.70
N CYS A 11 -3.30 -9.02 -14.08
CA CYS A 11 -3.01 -8.87 -12.66
C CYS A 11 -4.07 -9.56 -11.78
N THR A 12 -5.36 -9.43 -12.16
CA THR A 12 -6.45 -10.11 -11.45
C THR A 12 -6.33 -11.62 -11.57
N SER A 13 -6.06 -12.13 -12.77
CA SER A 13 -5.89 -13.57 -12.98
C SER A 13 -4.64 -14.12 -12.27
N LEU A 14 -3.54 -13.38 -12.24
CA LEU A 14 -2.36 -13.74 -11.44
C LEU A 14 -2.70 -13.82 -9.94
N ALA A 15 -3.39 -12.82 -9.40
CA ALA A 15 -3.81 -12.82 -8.00
C ALA A 15 -4.75 -14.01 -7.69
N LEU A 16 -5.69 -14.31 -8.58
CA LEU A 16 -6.59 -15.46 -8.46
C LEU A 16 -5.84 -16.79 -8.55
N LEU A 17 -4.84 -16.90 -9.43
CA LEU A 17 -3.98 -18.09 -9.54
C LEU A 17 -3.17 -18.31 -8.27
N ALA A 18 -2.58 -17.25 -7.69
CA ALA A 18 -1.88 -17.35 -6.42
C ALA A 18 -2.82 -17.83 -5.28
N PHE A 19 -4.05 -17.31 -5.25
CA PHE A 19 -5.05 -17.72 -4.27
C PHE A 19 -5.50 -19.18 -4.47
N ALA A 20 -5.77 -19.58 -5.72
CA ALA A 20 -6.14 -20.94 -6.08
C ALA A 20 -5.00 -21.94 -5.79
N GLY A 21 -3.77 -21.59 -6.15
CA GLY A 21 -2.57 -22.35 -5.86
C GLY A 21 -2.37 -22.56 -4.36
N ASN A 22 -2.51 -21.50 -3.56
CA ASN A 22 -2.45 -21.61 -2.10
C ASN A 22 -3.54 -22.56 -1.54
N SER A 23 -4.75 -22.56 -2.11
CA SER A 23 -5.81 -23.53 -1.73
C SER A 23 -5.46 -24.97 -2.09
N ILE A 24 -4.85 -25.21 -3.26
CA ILE A 24 -4.39 -26.53 -3.69
C ILE A 24 -3.26 -27.03 -2.78
N LEU A 25 -2.26 -26.19 -2.51
CA LEU A 25 -1.14 -26.53 -1.61
C LEU A 25 -1.63 -26.88 -0.21
N CYS A 26 -2.64 -26.18 0.32
CA CYS A 26 -3.26 -26.53 1.60
C CYS A 26 -3.90 -27.92 1.58
N ARG A 27 -4.62 -28.27 0.49
CA ARG A 27 -5.23 -29.60 0.37
C ARG A 27 -4.18 -30.70 0.27
N LEU A 28 -3.11 -30.48 -0.49
CA LEU A 28 -2.00 -31.43 -0.63
C LEU A 28 -1.28 -31.65 0.71
N ALA A 29 -1.02 -30.58 1.46
CA ALA A 29 -0.35 -30.66 2.77
C ALA A 29 -1.17 -31.44 3.82
N LEU A 30 -2.50 -31.37 3.75
CA LEU A 30 -3.39 -32.13 4.65
C LEU A 30 -3.63 -33.57 4.15
N ALA A 31 -3.57 -33.81 2.84
CA ALA A 31 -3.79 -35.12 2.24
C ALA A 31 -2.71 -36.14 2.64
N THR A 32 -1.48 -35.70 2.89
CA THR A 32 -0.36 -36.57 3.27
C THR A 32 -0.41 -37.02 4.74
N ASN A 33 -1.34 -36.51 5.57
CA ASN A 33 -1.45 -36.77 7.02
C ASN A 33 -0.13 -36.59 7.80
N THR A 34 0.86 -35.90 7.22
CA THR A 34 2.17 -35.64 7.82
C THR A 34 2.11 -34.52 8.87
N ILE A 35 1.10 -33.65 8.77
CA ILE A 35 0.85 -32.55 9.71
C ILE A 35 -0.64 -32.52 10.04
N ASP A 36 -0.96 -32.37 11.33
CA ASP A 36 -2.33 -32.20 11.80
C ASP A 36 -2.93 -30.86 11.32
N ALA A 37 -4.24 -30.84 11.13
CA ALA A 37 -5.00 -29.67 10.69
C ALA A 37 -4.85 -28.47 11.63
N ALA A 38 -4.76 -28.69 12.96
CA ALA A 38 -4.57 -27.59 13.90
C ALA A 38 -3.17 -26.99 13.74
N SER A 39 -2.13 -27.84 13.71
CA SER A 39 -0.74 -27.40 13.52
C SER A 39 -0.53 -26.66 12.19
N PHE A 40 -1.10 -27.15 11.08
CA PHE A 40 -1.04 -26.51 9.77
C PHE A 40 -1.72 -25.13 9.76
N THR A 41 -2.90 -25.03 10.38
CA THR A 41 -3.64 -23.77 10.48
C THR A 41 -2.87 -22.73 11.30
N ILE A 42 -2.26 -23.15 12.41
CA ILE A 42 -1.44 -22.27 13.25
C ILE A 42 -0.27 -21.70 12.46
N ILE A 43 0.50 -22.52 11.74
CA ILE A 43 1.64 -22.05 10.94
C ILE A 43 1.19 -21.04 9.87
N ARG A 44 0.06 -21.31 9.19
CA ARG A 44 -0.47 -20.42 8.16
C ARG A 44 -0.91 -19.07 8.74
N LEU A 45 -1.60 -19.09 9.87
CA LEU A 45 -2.00 -17.86 10.57
C LEU A 45 -0.78 -17.10 11.08
N LEU A 46 0.19 -17.78 11.69
CA LEU A 46 1.43 -17.15 12.15
C LEU A 46 2.18 -16.50 10.99
N SER A 47 2.32 -17.18 9.85
CA SER A 47 2.98 -16.62 8.68
C SER A 47 2.31 -15.33 8.18
N GLY A 48 0.98 -15.32 8.03
CA GLY A 48 0.23 -14.14 7.60
C GLY A 48 0.25 -13.01 8.63
N SER A 49 0.10 -13.35 9.90
CA SER A 49 0.15 -12.41 11.03
C SER A 49 1.53 -11.79 11.19
N ILE A 50 2.62 -12.55 11.01
CA ILE A 50 3.98 -12.01 11.06
C ILE A 50 4.22 -11.07 9.88
N ALA A 51 3.88 -11.49 8.66
CA ALA A 51 4.06 -10.63 7.47
C ALA A 51 3.31 -9.30 7.62
N SER A 52 2.06 -9.35 8.10
CA SER A 52 1.24 -8.17 8.35
C SER A 52 1.78 -7.35 9.53
N GLY A 53 2.11 -8.02 10.64
CA GLY A 53 2.61 -7.43 11.86
C GLY A 53 3.93 -6.69 11.67
N VAL A 54 4.85 -7.23 10.86
CA VAL A 54 6.09 -6.54 10.49
C VAL A 54 5.79 -5.24 9.73
N GLY A 55 4.87 -5.28 8.76
CA GLY A 55 4.45 -4.09 8.02
C GLY A 55 3.88 -3.00 8.95
N TYR A 56 2.98 -3.38 9.85
CA TYR A 56 2.41 -2.45 10.84
C TYR A 56 3.46 -1.98 11.85
N ALA A 57 4.35 -2.85 12.32
CA ALA A 57 5.41 -2.47 13.25
C ALA A 57 6.33 -1.42 12.64
N VAL A 58 6.79 -1.63 11.39
CA VAL A 58 7.58 -0.64 10.65
C VAL A 58 6.80 0.68 10.53
N TRP A 59 5.52 0.62 10.19
CA TRP A 59 4.67 1.80 10.07
C TRP A 59 4.52 2.56 11.40
N TYR A 60 4.30 1.86 12.52
CA TYR A 60 4.16 2.48 13.84
C TYR A 60 5.48 3.04 14.37
N ILE A 61 6.61 2.38 14.10
CA ILE A 61 7.95 2.91 14.43
C ILE A 61 8.22 4.19 13.64
N ALA A 62 7.83 4.25 12.36
CA ALA A 62 7.94 5.44 11.54
C ALA A 62 7.01 6.57 12.03
N LEU A 63 5.75 6.24 12.36
CA LEU A 63 4.77 7.18 12.92
C LEU A 63 5.25 7.85 14.20
N GLY A 64 5.94 7.11 15.09
CA GLY A 64 6.47 7.66 16.34
C GLY A 64 7.47 8.82 16.15
N GLN A 65 8.06 8.93 14.96
CA GLN A 65 9.04 9.98 14.61
C GLN A 65 8.43 11.10 13.74
N LEU A 66 7.15 11.00 13.38
CA LEU A 66 6.47 11.93 12.48
C LEU A 66 5.37 12.70 13.22
N SER A 67 5.23 14.00 12.95
CA SER A 67 4.05 14.73 13.41
C SER A 67 2.79 14.24 12.69
N VAL A 68 1.61 14.43 13.32
CA VAL A 68 0.30 14.05 12.75
C VAL A 68 0.11 14.54 11.31
N ILE A 69 0.56 15.76 11.02
CA ILE A 69 0.45 16.33 9.66
C ILE A 69 1.44 15.67 8.70
N GLN A 70 2.66 15.36 9.13
CA GLN A 70 3.62 14.63 8.28
C GLN A 70 3.13 13.22 7.96
N ALA A 71 2.55 12.52 8.93
CA ALA A 71 1.94 11.22 8.70
C ALA A 71 0.77 11.31 7.70
N ALA A 72 -0.12 12.30 7.86
CA ALA A 72 -1.20 12.53 6.91
C ALA A 72 -0.68 12.80 5.49
N VAL A 73 0.38 13.59 5.34
CA VAL A 73 1.02 13.88 4.06
C VAL A 73 1.60 12.62 3.42
N VAL A 74 2.29 11.77 4.19
CA VAL A 74 2.81 10.48 3.71
C VAL A 74 1.67 9.59 3.20
N GLN A 75 0.54 9.56 3.91
CA GLN A 75 -0.65 8.79 3.52
C GLN A 75 -1.27 9.27 2.21
N LEU A 76 -1.37 10.58 2.02
CA LEU A 76 -1.86 11.19 0.79
C LEU A 76 -0.92 10.95 -0.40
N PHE A 77 0.34 10.61 -0.14
CA PHE A 77 1.32 10.26 -1.17
C PHE A 77 1.20 8.80 -1.63
N VAL A 78 0.65 7.90 -0.79
CA VAL A 78 0.49 6.46 -1.09
C VAL A 78 -0.26 6.19 -2.41
N PRO A 79 -1.38 6.85 -2.73
CA PRO A 79 -2.09 6.63 -4.00
C PRO A 79 -1.25 6.98 -5.23
N VAL A 80 -0.42 8.03 -5.14
CA VAL A 80 0.47 8.44 -6.25
C VAL A 80 1.57 7.39 -6.46
N LEU A 81 2.19 6.93 -5.37
CA LEU A 81 3.17 5.83 -5.42
C LEU A 81 2.55 4.54 -5.96
N ALA A 82 1.34 4.19 -5.52
CA ALA A 82 0.64 3.00 -5.99
C ALA A 82 0.34 3.09 -7.50
N ALA A 83 -0.03 4.28 -8.00
CA ALA A 83 -0.27 4.50 -9.42
C ALA A 83 1.01 4.41 -10.26
N ILE A 84 2.14 4.95 -9.76
CA ILE A 84 3.46 4.80 -10.41
C ILE A 84 3.93 3.34 -10.38
N GLY A 85 3.78 2.66 -9.24
CA GLY A 85 4.10 1.24 -9.10
C GLY A 85 3.28 0.39 -10.07
N GLY A 86 1.98 0.70 -10.21
CA GLY A 86 1.10 0.11 -11.22
C GLY A 86 1.56 0.38 -12.65
N LEU A 87 2.01 1.61 -12.96
CA LEU A 87 2.56 1.97 -14.27
C LEU A 87 3.80 1.13 -14.62
N ILE A 88 4.72 0.96 -13.66
CA ILE A 88 5.95 0.17 -13.83
C ILE A 88 5.60 -1.31 -14.01
N PHE A 89 4.83 -1.88 -13.08
CA PHE A 89 4.53 -3.31 -13.06
C PHE A 89 3.66 -3.72 -14.25
N ALA A 90 2.71 -2.85 -14.63
CA ALA A 90 1.86 -3.08 -15.77
C ALA A 90 2.51 -2.61 -17.08
N HIS A 91 3.69 -1.97 -17.09
CA HIS A 91 4.32 -1.37 -18.28
C HIS A 91 3.34 -0.53 -19.14
N GLU A 92 2.56 0.34 -18.50
CA GLU A 92 1.57 1.19 -19.20
C GLU A 92 2.15 2.57 -19.53
N PHE A 93 1.57 3.23 -20.52
CA PHE A 93 1.97 4.60 -20.87
C PHE A 93 1.37 5.59 -19.85
N ILE A 94 2.12 6.66 -19.57
CA ILE A 94 1.65 7.74 -18.71
C ILE A 94 0.45 8.40 -19.39
N THR A 95 -0.72 8.31 -18.76
CA THR A 95 -1.95 8.93 -19.27
C THR A 95 -2.08 10.36 -18.76
N MET A 96 -2.68 11.25 -19.55
CA MET A 96 -2.96 12.62 -19.11
C MET A 96 -3.83 12.67 -17.85
N ARG A 97 -4.74 11.69 -17.67
CA ARG A 97 -5.53 11.56 -16.44
C ARG A 97 -4.65 11.29 -15.22
N LEU A 98 -3.70 10.36 -15.33
CA LEU A 98 -2.73 10.08 -14.25
C LEU A 98 -1.93 11.32 -13.90
N VAL A 99 -1.44 12.06 -14.91
CA VAL A 99 -0.69 13.30 -14.70
C VAL A 99 -1.54 14.33 -13.97
N ILE A 100 -2.75 14.64 -14.46
CA ILE A 100 -3.64 15.62 -13.86
C ILE A 100 -4.01 15.23 -12.42
N SER A 101 -4.39 13.98 -12.18
CA SER A 101 -4.74 13.50 -10.84
C SER A 101 -3.54 13.53 -9.89
N ALA A 102 -2.35 13.11 -10.33
CA ALA A 102 -1.14 13.17 -9.51
C ALA A 102 -0.74 14.62 -9.19
N THR A 103 -0.78 15.52 -10.17
CA THR A 103 -0.53 16.95 -9.95
C THR A 103 -1.54 17.55 -8.97
N MET A 104 -2.81 17.19 -9.06
CA MET A 104 -3.85 17.67 -8.15
C MET A 104 -3.63 17.19 -6.71
N ILE A 105 -3.28 15.91 -6.52
CA ILE A 105 -2.97 15.34 -5.20
C ILE A 105 -1.72 16.02 -4.61
N LEU A 106 -0.63 16.10 -5.38
CA LEU A 106 0.62 16.73 -4.94
C LEU A 106 0.45 18.23 -4.66
N GLY A 107 -0.34 18.93 -5.48
CA GLY A 107 -0.69 20.33 -5.27
C GLY A 107 -1.48 20.54 -3.96
N GLY A 108 -2.46 19.68 -3.69
CA GLY A 108 -3.21 19.71 -2.43
C GLY A 108 -2.32 19.47 -1.21
N ILE A 109 -1.45 18.48 -1.28
CA ILE A 109 -0.44 18.20 -0.24
C ILE A 109 0.45 19.43 0.00
N LEU A 110 0.96 20.05 -1.07
CA LEU A 110 1.83 21.22 -1.00
C LEU A 110 1.15 22.41 -0.30
N ILE A 111 -0.11 22.69 -0.65
CA ILE A 111 -0.90 23.76 -0.03
C ILE A 111 -1.08 23.50 1.48
N VAL A 112 -1.39 22.27 1.88
CA VAL A 112 -1.56 21.89 3.29
C VAL A 112 -0.26 22.05 4.08
N VAL A 113 0.87 21.65 3.49
CA VAL A 113 2.20 21.78 4.12
C VAL A 113 2.60 23.25 4.28
N LEU A 114 2.41 24.06 3.23
CA LEU A 114 2.70 25.50 3.27
C LEU A 114 1.80 26.24 4.28
N GLY A 115 0.50 25.91 4.31
CA GLY A 115 -0.44 26.49 5.26
C GLY A 115 -0.05 26.22 6.72
N ARG A 116 0.38 24.98 7.02
CA ARG A 116 0.92 24.63 8.34
C ARG A 116 2.16 25.46 8.67
N TYR A 117 3.12 25.52 7.74
CA TYR A 117 4.37 26.25 7.95
C TYR A 117 4.11 27.72 8.28
N TYR A 118 3.23 28.37 7.49
CA TYR A 118 2.85 29.77 7.69
C TYR A 118 2.17 30.00 9.06
N PHE A 119 1.26 29.11 9.48
CA PHE A 119 0.55 29.26 10.75
C PHE A 119 1.46 29.08 11.97
N ILE A 120 2.42 28.15 11.90
CA ILE A 120 3.41 27.93 12.98
C ILE A 120 4.32 29.15 13.12
N GLN A 121 4.82 29.71 12.01
CA GLN A 121 5.72 30.86 12.03
C GLN A 121 5.04 32.12 12.56
N ARG A 122 3.76 32.33 12.20
CA ARG A 122 2.96 33.46 12.70
C ARG A 122 2.66 33.37 14.19
N LYS A 123 2.57 32.18 14.76
CA LYS A 123 2.39 31.99 16.21
C LYS A 123 3.65 32.41 16.98
N HIS A 124 4.84 32.05 16.50
CA HIS A 124 6.11 32.46 17.09
C HIS A 124 6.31 33.98 17.07
N SER A 125 5.92 34.67 15.99
CA SER A 125 6.04 36.14 15.86
C SER A 125 5.06 36.93 16.74
N LYS A 126 4.08 36.30 17.38
CA LYS A 126 3.13 36.96 18.31
C LYS A 126 3.46 36.71 19.78
N GLU A 127 4.41 35.83 20.08
CA GLU A 127 4.85 35.50 21.44
C GLU A 127 6.18 36.20 21.83
N GLU A 128 6.87 36.86 20.87
CA GLU A 128 7.94 37.86 21.11
C GLU A 128 7.36 39.28 21.21
#